data_AF-A0A1J5P059-F1
#
_entry.id   AF-A0A1J5P059-F1
#
_cell.length_a   1.000
_cell.length_b   1.000
_cell.length_c   1.000
_cell.angle_alpha   90.00
_cell.angle_beta   90.00
_cell.angle_gamma   90.00
#
_symmetry.space_group_name_H-M   'P 1'
#
loop_
_entity.id
_entity.type
_entity.pdbx_description
1 polymer ?
#
loop_
_entity_poly.entity_id
_entity_poly.type
_entity_poly.pdbx_seq_one_letter_code
_entity_poly.pdbx_strand_id
1 'polypeptide(L)'
;MGGTFVVIGISTDDYPEAAKGFLRKSHATLNHYIDQQLTMEHMLGADRLPLTVLVDAQGRIVDKVVGARRWDSAESHEFISKAFHSASPASVKK
;
A
#
# COMPACT_ATOMS: atom_id res chain seq x y z
N MET A 1 4.03 0.69 -20.59
CA MET A 1 2.69 0.08 -20.53
C MET A 1 2.18 0.27 -19.11
N GLY A 2 1.01 0.91 -18.96
CA GLY A 2 0.40 1.15 -17.65
C GLY A 2 -0.42 -0.05 -17.21
N GLY A 3 0.10 -0.81 -16.25
CA GLY A 3 -0.69 -1.82 -15.55
C GLY A 3 -1.72 -1.16 -14.63
N THR A 4 -2.86 -1.81 -14.45
CA THR A 4 -3.85 -1.36 -13.46
C THR A 4 -3.31 -1.65 -12.06
N PHE A 5 -3.05 -0.60 -11.28
CA PHE A 5 -2.77 -0.74 -9.85
C PHE A 5 -4.07 -0.66 -9.07
N VAL A 6 -4.19 -1.52 -8.06
CA VAL A 6 -5.24 -1.39 -7.04
C VAL A 6 -4.59 -0.77 -5.81
N VAL A 7 -5.14 0.36 -5.36
CA VAL A 7 -4.73 1.01 -4.12
C VAL A 7 -5.82 0.79 -3.09
N ILE A 8 -5.43 0.24 -1.94
CA ILE A 8 -6.31 0.08 -0.78
C ILE A 8 -5.70 0.81 0.42
N GLY A 9 -6.55 1.49 1.18
CA GLY A 9 -6.19 2.10 2.45
C GLY A 9 -6.70 1.24 3.58
N ILE A 10 -5.85 0.92 4.55
CA ILE A 10 -6.23 0.19 5.75
C ILE A 10 -6.05 1.13 6.93
N SER A 11 -7.14 1.45 7.62
CA SER A 11 -7.10 2.23 8.85
C SER A 11 -6.88 1.30 10.03
N THR A 12 -5.90 1.63 10.88
CA THR A 12 -5.65 0.95 12.16
C THR A 12 -6.25 1.71 13.35
N ASP A 13 -7.19 2.63 13.08
CA ASP A 13 -7.84 3.46 14.09
C ASP A 13 -8.70 2.59 15.03
N ASP A 14 -8.53 2.77 16.34
CA ASP A 14 -9.32 2.09 17.38
C ASP A 14 -10.82 2.45 17.32
N TYR A 15 -11.18 3.52 16.61
CA TYR A 15 -12.55 4.01 16.45
C TYR A 15 -12.98 3.92 14.97
N PRO A 16 -13.52 2.78 14.52
CA PRO A 16 -13.94 2.57 13.13
C PRO A 16 -14.89 3.64 12.59
N GLU A 17 -15.77 4.18 13.43
CA GLU A 17 -16.72 5.23 13.05
C GLU A 17 -16.04 6.59 12.84
N ALA A 18 -14.97 6.90 13.58
CA ALA A 18 -14.17 8.10 13.36
C ALA A 18 -13.41 8.01 12.03
N ALA A 19 -12.78 6.87 11.75
CA ALA A 19 -12.13 6.60 10.47
C ALA A 19 -13.11 6.74 9.29
N LYS A 20 -14.28 6.10 9.35
CA LYS A 20 -15.35 6.27 8.34
C LYS A 20 -15.80 7.73 8.21
N GLY A 21 -15.91 8.43 9.34
CA GLY A 21 -16.27 9.85 9.38
C GLY A 21 -15.25 10.76 8.69
N PHE A 22 -13.95 10.47 8.85
CA PHE A 22 -12.87 11.15 8.15
C PHE A 22 -12.92 10.87 6.64
N LEU A 23 -13.08 9.60 6.25
CA LEU A 23 -13.10 9.19 4.84
C LEU A 23 -14.22 9.85 4.04
N ARG A 24 -15.41 9.99 4.64
CA ARG A 24 -16.53 10.72 4.03
C ARG A 24 -16.20 12.18 3.70
N LYS A 25 -15.20 12.78 4.34
CA LYS A 25 -14.77 14.16 4.15
C LYS A 25 -13.52 14.29 3.29
N SER A 26 -12.74 13.23 3.10
CA SER A 26 -11.40 13.30 2.50
C SER A 26 -11.39 13.36 0.96
N HIS A 27 -12.54 13.15 0.31
CA HIS A 27 -12.66 12.96 -1.14
C HIS A 27 -11.78 11.82 -1.71
N ALA A 28 -11.30 10.91 -0.86
CA ALA A 28 -10.52 9.76 -1.30
C ALA A 28 -11.40 8.82 -2.13
N THR A 29 -10.87 8.38 -3.27
CA THR A 29 -11.57 7.47 -4.21
C THR A 29 -11.07 6.04 -4.13
N LEU A 30 -10.16 5.75 -3.21
CA LEU A 30 -9.55 4.43 -3.05
C LEU A 30 -10.40 3.55 -2.13
N ASN A 31 -10.28 2.22 -2.27
CA ASN A 31 -11.01 1.31 -1.39
C ASN A 31 -10.42 1.36 0.02
N HIS A 32 -11.28 1.49 1.03
CA HIS A 32 -10.85 1.60 2.42
C HIS A 32 -11.36 0.44 3.27
N TYR A 33 -10.49 -0.09 4.12
CA TYR A 33 -10.76 -1.16 5.08
C TYR A 33 -10.33 -0.71 6.48
N ILE A 34 -10.88 -1.37 7.50
CA ILE A 34 -10.50 -1.19 8.90
C ILE A 34 -9.78 -2.46 9.34
N ASP A 35 -8.56 -2.33 9.89
CA ASP A 35 -7.83 -3.44 10.49
C ASP A 35 -8.43 -3.77 11.85
N GLN A 36 -9.28 -4.79 11.89
CA GLN A 36 -9.85 -5.23 13.15
C GLN A 36 -8.77 -5.93 13.98
N GLN A 37 -8.60 -5.47 15.23
CA GLN A 37 -7.69 -6.05 16.23
C GLN A 37 -6.19 -5.93 15.90
N LEU A 38 -5.81 -4.97 15.04
CA LEU A 38 -4.40 -4.72 14.66
C LEU A 38 -3.71 -5.94 14.03
N THR A 39 -4.49 -6.80 13.36
CA THR A 39 -3.98 -8.07 12.82
C THR A 39 -3.00 -7.80 11.68
N MET A 40 -3.38 -6.91 10.75
CA MET A 40 -2.53 -6.55 9.62
C MET A 40 -1.35 -5.68 10.06
N GLU A 41 -1.56 -4.79 11.03
CA GLU A 41 -0.50 -3.97 11.61
C GLU A 41 0.64 -4.84 12.15
N HIS A 42 0.31 -5.82 12.99
CA HIS A 42 1.30 -6.77 13.54
C HIS A 42 1.92 -7.64 12.45
N MET A 43 1.11 -8.20 11.54
CA MET A 43 1.60 -9.09 10.49
C MET A 43 2.56 -8.38 9.53
N LEU A 44 2.30 -7.11 9.22
CA LEU A 44 3.10 -6.32 8.29
C LEU A 44 4.27 -5.60 8.97
N GLY A 45 4.31 -5.58 10.30
CA GLY A 45 5.33 -4.89 11.08
C GLY A 45 5.21 -3.37 10.97
N ALA A 46 3.99 -2.85 11.01
CA ALA A 46 3.70 -1.41 10.95
C ALA A 46 3.92 -0.74 12.31
N ASP A 47 5.16 -0.76 12.81
CA ASP A 47 5.55 -0.12 14.08
C ASP A 47 5.45 1.41 14.05
N ARG A 48 5.33 1.98 12.85
CA ARG A 48 5.22 3.42 12.57
C ARG A 48 4.28 3.65 11.40
N LEU A 49 3.38 4.61 11.56
CA LEU A 49 2.41 4.99 10.54
C LEU A 49 2.83 6.28 9.80
N PRO A 50 2.48 6.41 8.50
CA PRO A 50 1.89 5.38 7.66
C PRO A 50 2.93 4.34 7.19
N LEU A 51 2.52 3.07 7.05
CA LEU A 51 3.24 2.04 6.31
C LEU A 51 2.54 1.80 4.98
N THR A 52 3.26 1.90 3.86
CA THR A 52 2.78 1.49 2.54
C THR A 52 3.52 0.25 2.07
N VAL A 53 2.79 -0.77 1.63
CA VAL A 53 3.35 -2.03 1.14
C VAL A 53 3.06 -2.17 -0.35
N LEU A 54 4.07 -2.49 -1.15
CA LEU A 54 3.91 -2.81 -2.56
C LEU A 54 3.81 -4.34 -2.70
N VAL A 55 2.75 -4.81 -3.37
CA VAL A 55 2.45 -6.25 -3.51
C VAL A 55 2.31 -6.59 -4.99
N ASP A 56 3.05 -7.60 -5.46
CA ASP A 56 3.02 -8.03 -6.86
C ASP A 56 1.80 -8.90 -7.21
N ALA A 57 1.69 -9.26 -8.49
CA ALA A 57 0.59 -10.07 -9.00
C ALA A 57 0.55 -11.51 -8.44
N GLN A 58 1.60 -11.96 -7.75
CA GLN A 58 1.67 -13.25 -7.05
C GLN A 58 1.36 -13.10 -5.55
N GLY A 59 1.03 -11.90 -5.08
CA GLY A 59 0.74 -11.63 -3.67
C GLY A 59 2.01 -11.48 -2.82
N ARG A 60 3.19 -11.30 -3.41
CA ARG A 60 4.44 -11.12 -2.67
C ARG A 60 4.66 -9.65 -2.35
N ILE A 61 5.13 -9.36 -1.14
CA ILE A 61 5.60 -8.02 -0.78
C ILE A 61 6.92 -7.76 -1.50
N VAL A 62 6.96 -6.75 -2.35
CA VAL A 62 8.15 -6.37 -3.12
C VAL A 62 8.86 -5.15 -2.56
N ASP A 63 8.15 -4.33 -1.77
CA ASP A 63 8.75 -3.21 -1.05
C ASP A 63 7.86 -2.76 0.13
N LYS A 64 8.45 -2.01 1.07
CA LYS A 64 7.81 -1.38 2.21
C LYS A 64 8.35 0.05 2.39
N VAL A 65 7.44 1.02 2.49
CA VAL A 65 7.77 2.43 2.71
C VAL A 65 7.15 2.92 4.01
N VAL A 66 8.00 3.33 4.96
CA VAL A 66 7.58 3.92 6.24
C VAL A 66 7.59 5.44 6.13
N GLY A 67 6.54 6.07 6.63
CA GLY A 67 6.41 7.52 6.70
C GLY A 67 5.67 8.13 5.51
N ALA A 68 5.35 9.41 5.64
CA ALA A 68 4.67 10.16 4.60
C ALA A 68 5.57 10.34 3.36
N ARG A 69 4.97 10.19 2.18
CA ARG A 69 5.62 10.38 0.88
C ARG A 69 4.64 11.04 -0.08
N ARG A 70 5.16 11.83 -1.01
CA ARG A 70 4.40 12.36 -2.15
C ARG A 70 4.29 11.30 -3.26
N TRP A 71 3.16 10.61 -3.32
CA TRP A 71 2.97 9.44 -4.22
C TRP A 71 2.67 9.80 -5.68
N ASP A 72 2.21 11.02 -5.95
CA ASP A 72 1.92 11.57 -7.29
C ASP A 72 3.16 12.15 -8.01
N SER A 73 4.34 12.06 -7.40
CA SER A 73 5.57 12.61 -7.97
C SER A 73 6.20 11.68 -9.00
N ALA A 74 7.01 12.25 -9.91
CA ALA A 74 7.75 11.47 -10.91
C ALA A 74 8.69 10.45 -10.24
N GLU A 75 9.35 10.83 -9.14
CA GLU A 75 10.24 9.96 -8.37
C GLU A 75 9.48 8.77 -7.77
N SER A 76 8.24 8.99 -7.31
CA SER A 76 7.39 7.91 -6.79
C SER A 76 6.91 6.98 -7.90
N HIS A 77 6.57 7.50 -9.07
CA HIS A 77 6.22 6.66 -10.23
C HIS A 77 7.41 5.80 -10.70
N GLU A 78 8.62 6.37 -10.76
CA GLU A 78 9.84 5.61 -11.07
C GLU A 78 10.15 4.55 -10.02
N PHE A 79 10.03 4.90 -8.75
CA PHE A 79 10.22 3.97 -7.63
C PHE A 79 9.28 2.77 -7.73
N ILE A 80 7.98 3.02 -7.91
CA ILE A 80 6.95 1.98 -8.07
C ILE A 80 7.27 1.11 -9.28
N SER A 81 7.61 1.72 -10.43
CA SER A 81 7.99 0.99 -11.63
C SER A 81 9.18 0.06 -11.37
N LYS A 82 10.27 0.56 -10.78
CA LYS A 82 11.47 -0.23 -10.48
C LYS A 82 11.19 -1.41 -9.54
N ALA A 83 10.38 -1.20 -8.51
CA ALA A 83 10.00 -2.24 -7.55
C ALA A 83 9.30 -3.42 -8.26
N PHE A 84 8.32 -3.14 -9.12
CA PHE A 84 7.55 -4.18 -9.82
C PHE A 84 8.29 -4.85 -10.99
N HIS A 85 9.22 -4.14 -11.65
CA HIS A 85 10.08 -4.77 -12.67
C HIS A 85 11.08 -5.75 -12.05
N SER A 86 11.66 -5.40 -10.90
CA SER A 86 12.66 -6.24 -10.22
C SER A 86 12.05 -7.49 -9.59
N ALA A 87 10.76 -7.45 -9.27
CA ALA A 87 10.02 -8.58 -8.72
C ALA A 87 9.48 -9.57 -9.77
N SER A 88 9.40 -9.16 -11.04
CA SER A 88 8.91 -10.05 -12.11
C SER A 88 9.89 -11.21 -12.35
N PRO A 89 9.42 -12.47 -12.40
CA PRO A 89 10.30 -13.60 -12.67
C PRO A 89 10.64 -13.64 -14.17
N ALA A 90 11.60 -12.81 -14.60
CA ALA A 90 12.21 -12.89 -15.92
C ALA A 90 13.70 -13.22 -15.79
N SER A 91 14.01 -14.47 -15.45
CA SER A 91 15.06 -15.30 -16.07
C SER A 91 15.35 -16.56 -15.24
N VAL A 92 14.44 -17.53 -15.26
CA VAL A 92 14.92 -18.93 -15.28
C VAL A 92 15.23 -19.22 -16.73
N LYS A 93 16.50 -19.07 -17.11
CA LYS A 93 17.01 -19.62 -18.37
C LYS A 93 16.96 -21.14 -18.25
N LYS A 94 16.23 -21.81 -19.14
CA LYS A 94 16.48 -23.22 -19.46
C LYS A 94 17.72 -23.31 -20.35
#